data_AF-A0A923XN76-F1
#
_entry.id   AF-A0A923XN76-F1
#
_cell.length_a   1.000
_cell.length_b   1.000
_cell.length_c   1.000
_cell.angle_alpha   90.00
_cell.angle_beta   90.00
_cell.angle_gamma   90.00
#
_symmetry.space_group_name_H-M   'P 1'
#
loop_
_entity.id
_entity.type
_entity.pdbx_description
1 polymer ?
#
loop_
_entity_poly.entity_id
_entity_poly.type
_entity_poly.pdbx_seq_one_letter_code
_entity_poly.pdbx_strand_id
1 'polypeptide(L)'
;MTVPVSLQKCLESVLDRGQARRYIRNSDTKGVMPSRYYYNTSLRDLNAKDSEGAIHNLIMALDTEANHEPSLHLVKTMLFGLSKKFDAAGGESYKVKFASLSNWILSIEKSISDNERQILSLKNEKSKQTNKGLWGVLQKVFFKKSIKDYDLLTNELLNKKQDLKKQLAFAAKLSQIGEYAKVLSLVLEICLYPARYAWVIA
;
A
#
# COMPACT_ATOMS: atom_id res chain seq x y z
N MET A 1 24.84 -30.44 -9.56
CA MET A 1 24.29 -30.19 -8.21
C MET A 1 24.28 -28.69 -7.99
N THR A 2 23.13 -28.04 -8.09
CA THR A 2 22.98 -26.61 -7.78
C THR A 2 23.05 -26.45 -6.27
N VAL A 3 24.01 -25.67 -5.78
CA VAL A 3 24.05 -25.27 -4.36
C VAL A 3 22.70 -24.61 -4.04
N PRO A 4 21.94 -25.11 -3.05
CA PRO A 4 20.66 -24.51 -2.72
C PRO A 4 20.92 -23.13 -2.14
N VAL A 5 20.57 -22.08 -2.90
CA VAL A 5 20.55 -20.72 -2.40
C VAL A 5 19.33 -20.59 -1.49
N SER A 6 19.53 -20.18 -0.25
CA SER A 6 18.39 -19.90 0.65
C SER A 6 17.56 -18.79 0.03
N LEU A 7 16.26 -19.06 -0.15
CA LEU A 7 15.29 -18.12 -0.67
C LEU A 7 15.23 -16.90 0.24
N GLN A 8 15.26 -17.10 1.56
CA GLN A 8 15.26 -15.99 2.52
C GLN A 8 16.47 -15.07 2.32
N LYS A 9 17.67 -15.62 2.22
CA LYS A 9 18.89 -14.82 1.99
C LYS A 9 18.85 -14.05 0.68
N CYS A 10 18.35 -14.67 -0.40
CA CYS A 10 18.13 -13.99 -1.67
C CYS A 10 17.18 -12.80 -1.51
N LEU A 11 16.04 -13.03 -0.87
CA LEU A 11 15.04 -11.99 -0.66
C LEU A 11 15.58 -10.86 0.23
N GLU A 12 16.34 -11.16 1.28
CA GLU A 12 16.99 -10.15 2.13
C GLU A 12 17.99 -9.27 1.36
N SER A 13 18.65 -9.83 0.34
CA SER A 13 19.62 -9.11 -0.49
C SER A 13 18.98 -8.17 -1.52
N VAL A 14 17.72 -8.43 -1.91
CA VAL A 14 17.01 -7.70 -2.98
C VAL A 14 15.94 -6.77 -2.43
N LEU A 15 15.28 -7.14 -1.34
CA LEU A 15 14.18 -6.38 -0.76
C LEU A 15 14.70 -5.23 0.12
N ASP A 16 13.91 -4.15 0.20
CA ASP A 16 14.20 -3.08 1.15
C ASP A 16 14.08 -3.59 2.59
N ARG A 17 14.84 -2.99 3.54
CA ARG A 17 14.83 -3.38 4.96
C ARG A 17 13.42 -3.48 5.56
N GLY A 18 12.50 -2.61 5.13
CA GLY A 18 11.11 -2.65 5.58
C GLY A 18 10.34 -3.87 5.06
N GLN A 19 10.55 -4.24 3.80
CA GLN A 19 9.93 -5.41 3.16
C GLN A 19 10.50 -6.71 3.72
N ALA A 20 11.83 -6.82 3.86
CA ALA A 20 12.46 -7.98 4.47
C ALA A 20 11.92 -8.23 5.89
N ARG A 21 11.73 -7.17 6.69
CA ARG A 21 11.12 -7.26 8.02
C ARG A 21 9.63 -7.63 8.02
N ARG A 22 8.91 -7.56 6.91
CA ARG A 22 7.51 -7.99 6.83
C ARG A 22 7.40 -9.44 6.42
N TYR A 23 8.16 -9.82 5.39
CA TYR A 23 8.00 -11.12 4.75
C TYR A 23 8.97 -12.20 5.25
N ILE A 24 10.07 -11.81 5.91
CA ILE A 24 11.17 -12.74 6.28
C ILE A 24 11.36 -12.82 7.80
N ARG A 25 10.87 -11.82 8.57
CA ARG A 25 11.28 -11.62 9.98
C ARG A 25 11.05 -12.82 10.90
N ASN A 26 12.15 -13.18 11.57
CA ASN A 26 12.32 -13.94 12.81
C ASN A 26 11.23 -14.97 13.10
N SER A 27 11.28 -16.07 12.35
CA SER A 27 10.87 -17.35 12.92
C SER A 27 11.89 -17.72 14.02
N ASP A 28 11.64 -17.28 15.26
CA ASP A 28 12.18 -17.89 16.50
C ASP A 28 11.64 -19.33 16.68
N THR A 29 11.48 -20.06 15.58
CA THR A 29 10.94 -21.40 15.54
C THR A 29 12.04 -22.35 15.96
N LYS A 30 11.97 -22.71 17.25
CA LYS A 30 12.33 -24.03 17.74
C LYS A 30 11.80 -25.08 16.75
N GLY A 31 12.68 -25.59 15.89
CA GLY A 31 12.40 -26.63 14.90
C GLY A 31 11.90 -26.10 13.55
N VAL A 32 12.60 -26.48 12.48
CA VAL A 32 12.16 -26.30 11.09
C VAL A 32 10.97 -27.23 10.85
N MET A 33 9.81 -26.67 10.47
CA MET A 33 8.61 -27.45 10.13
C MET A 33 8.66 -27.92 8.67
N PRO A 34 7.97 -29.01 8.30
CA PRO A 34 7.91 -29.46 6.91
C PRO A 34 7.18 -28.45 6.02
N SER A 35 7.52 -28.41 4.72
CA SER A 35 6.92 -27.46 3.74
C SER A 35 5.39 -27.47 3.75
N ARG A 36 4.78 -28.65 3.90
CA ARG A 36 3.31 -28.83 4.00
C ARG A 36 2.67 -28.06 5.15
N TYR A 37 3.35 -27.91 6.29
CA TYR A 37 2.85 -27.13 7.41
C TYR A 37 2.70 -25.66 7.01
N TYR A 38 3.76 -25.09 6.43
CA TYR A 38 3.76 -23.70 5.99
C TYR A 38 2.77 -23.46 4.85
N TYR A 39 2.67 -24.38 3.88
CA TYR A 39 1.65 -24.32 2.85
C TYR A 39 0.22 -24.25 3.42
N ASN A 40 -0.14 -25.12 4.37
CA ASN A 40 -1.48 -25.10 4.97
C ASN A 40 -1.72 -23.80 5.77
N THR A 41 -0.70 -23.29 6.46
CA THR A 41 -0.76 -22.01 7.16
C THR A 41 -1.00 -20.87 6.17
N SER A 42 -0.35 -20.87 5.02
CA SER A 42 -0.58 -19.86 3.98
C SER A 42 -2.03 -19.86 3.46
N LEU A 43 -2.63 -21.03 3.28
CA LEU A 43 -4.05 -21.14 2.90
C LEU A 43 -4.97 -20.58 3.99
N ARG A 44 -4.67 -20.85 5.27
CA ARG A 44 -5.43 -20.31 6.40
C ARG A 44 -5.36 -18.79 6.42
N ASP A 45 -4.18 -18.23 6.23
CA ASP A 45 -3.97 -16.78 6.26
C ASP A 45 -4.67 -16.11 5.07
N LEU A 46 -4.64 -16.73 3.88
CA LEU A 46 -5.44 -16.29 2.72
C LEU A 46 -6.94 -16.27 3.02
N ASN A 47 -7.47 -17.31 3.67
CA ASN A 47 -8.87 -17.37 4.08
C ASN A 47 -9.20 -16.27 5.11
N ALA A 48 -8.25 -15.92 5.97
CA ALA A 48 -8.35 -14.80 6.91
C ALA A 48 -8.14 -13.42 6.24
N LYS A 49 -7.90 -13.36 4.93
CA LYS A 49 -7.57 -12.14 4.16
C LYS A 49 -6.24 -11.51 4.56
N ASP A 50 -5.36 -12.26 5.22
CA ASP A 50 -3.99 -11.85 5.55
C ASP A 50 -3.04 -12.30 4.42
N SER A 51 -2.81 -11.40 3.46
CA SER A 51 -1.93 -11.68 2.33
C SER A 51 -0.44 -11.66 2.72
N GLU A 52 -0.08 -10.91 3.76
CA GLU A 52 1.31 -10.79 4.21
C GLU A 52 1.75 -12.06 4.94
N GLY A 53 0.92 -12.55 5.87
CA GLY A 53 1.13 -13.84 6.53
C GLY A 53 1.16 -15.00 5.53
N ALA A 54 0.29 -14.99 4.52
CA ALA A 54 0.30 -15.97 3.46
C ALA A 54 1.61 -15.97 2.64
N ILE A 55 2.10 -14.79 2.25
CA ILE A 55 3.37 -14.64 1.52
C ILE A 55 4.54 -15.13 2.38
N HIS A 56 4.58 -14.74 3.65
CA HIS A 56 5.62 -15.19 4.59
C HIS A 56 5.66 -16.72 4.67
N ASN A 57 4.52 -17.36 4.90
CA ASN A 57 4.44 -18.82 4.99
C ASN A 57 4.80 -19.51 3.66
N LEU A 58 4.48 -18.92 2.51
CA LEU A 58 4.92 -19.45 1.22
C LEU A 58 6.45 -19.38 1.04
N ILE A 59 7.07 -18.29 1.51
CA ILE A 59 8.54 -18.16 1.53
C ILE A 59 9.14 -19.26 2.42
N MET A 60 8.60 -19.48 3.62
CA MET A 60 9.06 -20.55 4.51
C MET A 60 8.91 -21.94 3.87
N ALA A 61 7.77 -22.21 3.22
CA ALA A 61 7.52 -23.48 2.55
C ALA A 61 8.55 -23.77 1.44
N LEU A 62 8.88 -22.75 0.64
CA LEU A 62 9.80 -22.85 -0.49
C LEU A 62 11.28 -22.76 -0.09
N ASP A 63 11.60 -22.14 1.05
CA ASP A 63 12.94 -22.20 1.64
C ASP A 63 13.24 -23.59 2.22
N THR A 64 12.23 -24.26 2.81
CA THR A 64 12.34 -25.66 3.25
C THR A 64 12.39 -26.64 2.08
N GLU A 65 11.57 -26.43 1.04
CA GLU A 65 11.48 -27.30 -0.13
C GLU A 65 11.23 -26.48 -1.40
N ALA A 66 12.32 -26.13 -2.10
CA ALA A 66 12.28 -25.24 -3.27
C ALA A 66 11.37 -25.70 -4.42
N ASN A 67 11.19 -27.02 -4.55
CA ASN A 67 10.37 -27.64 -5.61
C ASN A 67 8.99 -28.09 -5.11
N HIS A 68 8.52 -27.61 -3.95
CA HIS A 68 7.20 -27.95 -3.44
C HIS A 68 6.10 -27.39 -4.37
N GLU A 69 5.66 -28.24 -5.30
CA GLU A 69 4.73 -27.90 -6.37
C GLU A 69 3.45 -27.18 -5.89
N PRO A 70 2.79 -27.60 -4.78
CA PRO A 70 1.60 -26.90 -4.28
C PRO A 70 1.89 -25.45 -3.88
N SER A 71 3.05 -25.18 -3.28
CA SER A 71 3.45 -23.83 -2.91
C SER A 71 3.77 -22.98 -4.14
N LEU A 72 4.50 -23.52 -5.11
CA LEU A 72 4.78 -22.83 -6.38
C LEU A 72 3.50 -22.49 -7.14
N HIS A 73 2.56 -23.45 -7.21
CA HIS A 73 1.26 -23.23 -7.81
C HIS A 73 0.47 -22.14 -7.09
N LEU A 74 0.47 -22.14 -5.75
CA LEU A 74 -0.23 -21.13 -4.96
C LEU A 74 0.37 -19.73 -5.15
N VAL A 75 1.70 -19.60 -5.13
CA VAL A 75 2.41 -18.34 -5.44
C VAL A 75 2.00 -17.82 -6.82
N LYS A 76 2.00 -18.69 -7.84
CA LYS A 76 1.57 -18.34 -9.21
C LYS A 76 0.12 -17.87 -9.25
N THR A 77 -0.80 -18.60 -8.61
CA THR A 77 -2.23 -18.26 -8.57
C THR A 77 -2.48 -16.95 -7.84
N MET A 78 -1.79 -16.69 -6.72
CA MET A 78 -1.83 -15.41 -6.01
C MET A 78 -1.35 -14.27 -6.89
N LEU A 79 -0.23 -14.45 -7.59
CA LEU A 79 0.32 -13.44 -8.50
C LEU A 79 -0.67 -13.07 -9.61
N PHE A 80 -1.29 -14.06 -10.28
CA PHE A 80 -2.34 -13.81 -11.27
C PHE A 80 -3.55 -13.11 -10.68
N GLY A 81 -3.99 -13.51 -9.48
CA GLY A 81 -5.09 -12.86 -8.78
C GLY A 81 -4.81 -11.39 -8.45
N LEU A 82 -3.58 -11.08 -8.03
CA LEU A 82 -3.14 -9.71 -7.75
C LEU A 82 -3.04 -8.87 -9.02
N SER A 83 -2.51 -9.43 -10.12
CA SER A 83 -2.49 -8.75 -11.42
C SER A 83 -3.89 -8.37 -11.87
N LYS A 84 -4.85 -9.32 -11.84
CA LYS A 84 -6.24 -9.03 -12.20
C LYS A 84 -6.87 -7.95 -11.33
N LYS A 85 -6.60 -7.97 -10.01
CA LYS A 85 -7.09 -6.93 -9.08
C LYS A 85 -6.48 -5.56 -9.39
N PHE A 86 -5.20 -5.53 -9.75
CA PHE A 86 -4.51 -4.30 -10.14
C PHE A 86 -5.09 -3.71 -11.42
N ASP A 87 -5.29 -4.54 -12.44
CA ASP A 87 -5.84 -4.14 -13.74
C ASP A 87 -7.30 -3.68 -13.62
N ALA A 88 -8.14 -4.44 -12.90
CA ALA A 88 -9.54 -4.09 -12.67
C ALA A 88 -9.71 -2.80 -11.87
N ALA A 89 -8.73 -2.45 -11.03
CA ALA A 89 -8.69 -1.18 -10.30
C ALA A 89 -8.16 -0.01 -11.15
N GLY A 90 -7.92 -0.23 -12.45
CA GLY A 90 -7.40 0.82 -13.35
C GLY A 90 -5.94 1.16 -13.12
N GLY A 91 -5.15 0.26 -12.51
CA GLY A 91 -3.74 0.48 -12.16
C GLY A 91 -2.90 0.99 -13.34
N GLU A 92 -3.19 0.52 -14.56
CA GLU A 92 -2.49 0.93 -15.77
C GLU A 92 -2.79 2.39 -16.18
N SER A 93 -4.04 2.84 -15.96
CA SER A 93 -4.42 4.24 -16.23
C SER A 93 -3.68 5.24 -15.33
N TYR A 94 -3.25 4.82 -14.13
CA TYR A 94 -2.49 5.67 -13.21
C TYR A 94 -1.02 5.77 -13.60
N LYS A 95 -0.41 4.70 -14.13
CA LYS A 95 0.98 4.74 -14.64
C LYS A 95 1.15 5.73 -15.80
N VAL A 96 0.10 5.94 -16.58
CA VAL A 96 0.09 6.93 -17.68
C VAL A 96 0.05 8.36 -17.14
N LYS A 97 -0.73 8.62 -16.08
CA LYS A 97 -0.88 9.97 -15.50
C LYS A 97 0.24 10.35 -14.53
N PHE A 98 0.84 9.37 -13.86
CA PHE A 98 1.87 9.55 -12.86
C PHE A 98 3.01 8.57 -13.13
N ALA A 99 4.25 9.06 -13.11
CA ALA A 99 5.42 8.20 -13.33
C ALA A 99 5.54 7.05 -12.32
N SER A 100 4.93 7.18 -11.13
CA SER A 100 4.82 6.12 -10.13
C SER A 100 3.57 6.31 -9.25
N LEU A 101 3.10 5.23 -8.62
CA LEU A 101 2.06 5.30 -7.59
C LEU A 101 2.49 6.17 -6.40
N SER A 102 3.77 6.18 -6.06
CA SER A 102 4.33 7.04 -5.02
C SER A 102 4.15 8.52 -5.36
N ASN A 103 4.39 8.92 -6.62
CA ASN A 103 4.17 10.30 -7.05
C ASN A 103 2.68 10.69 -6.99
N TRP A 104 1.79 9.75 -7.31
CA TRP A 104 0.36 9.98 -7.17
C TRP A 104 -0.06 10.18 -5.70
N ILE A 105 0.42 9.33 -4.80
CA ILE A 105 0.19 9.44 -3.34
C ILE A 105 0.68 10.80 -2.83
N LEU A 106 1.92 11.18 -3.14
CA LEU A 106 2.49 12.47 -2.74
C LEU A 106 1.67 13.67 -3.27
N SER A 107 1.16 13.57 -4.50
CA SER A 107 0.30 14.59 -5.09
C SER A 107 -1.04 14.73 -4.33
N ILE A 108 -1.63 13.61 -3.89
CA ILE A 108 -2.86 13.62 -3.10
C ILE A 108 -2.58 14.22 -1.71
N GLU A 109 -1.50 13.80 -1.04
CA GLU A 109 -1.11 14.30 0.28
C GLU A 109 -0.86 15.81 0.27
N LYS A 110 -0.14 16.30 -0.75
CA LYS A 110 0.04 17.74 -0.95
C LYS A 110 -1.30 18.47 -1.11
N SER A 111 -2.20 17.93 -1.94
CA SER A 111 -3.53 18.52 -2.15
C SER A 111 -4.37 18.55 -0.86
N ILE A 112 -4.25 17.53 -0.01
CA ILE A 112 -4.91 17.50 1.30
C ILE A 112 -4.32 18.59 2.21
N SER A 113 -3.00 18.73 2.26
CA SER A 113 -2.33 19.74 3.07
C SER A 113 -2.68 21.16 2.63
N ASP A 114 -2.73 21.41 1.32
CA ASP A 114 -3.11 22.71 0.76
C ASP A 114 -4.57 23.05 1.09
N ASN A 115 -5.50 22.08 0.97
CA ASN A 115 -6.89 22.26 1.40
C ASN A 115 -7.01 22.54 2.91
N GLU A 116 -6.20 21.88 3.75
CA GLU A 116 -6.19 22.14 5.20
C GLU A 116 -5.75 23.57 5.53
N ARG A 117 -4.71 24.07 4.86
CA ARG A 117 -4.25 25.46 4.99
C ARG A 117 -5.33 26.45 4.54
N GLN A 118 -6.00 26.18 3.43
CA GLN A 118 -7.09 27.02 2.93
C GLN A 118 -8.29 27.03 3.90
N ILE A 119 -8.71 25.88 4.43
CA ILE A 119 -9.78 25.79 5.43
C ILE A 119 -9.42 26.60 6.68
N LEU A 120 -8.19 26.50 7.17
CA LEU A 120 -7.72 27.29 8.31
C LEU A 120 -7.75 28.80 8.01
N SER A 121 -7.31 29.21 6.80
CA SER A 121 -7.36 30.60 6.35
C SER A 121 -8.79 31.13 6.32
N LEU A 122 -9.72 30.40 5.69
CA LEU A 122 -11.13 30.80 5.60
C LEU A 122 -11.79 30.88 6.98
N LYS A 123 -11.49 29.94 7.89
CA LYS A 123 -11.97 30.00 9.28
C LYS A 123 -11.44 31.22 10.03
N ASN A 124 -10.17 31.57 9.83
CA ASN A 124 -9.55 32.75 10.43
C ASN A 124 -10.09 34.06 9.84
N GLU A 125 -10.39 34.09 8.55
CA GLU A 125 -11.04 35.25 7.91
C GLU A 125 -12.48 35.42 8.38
N LYS A 126 -13.23 34.32 8.46
CA LYS A 126 -14.59 34.31 9.03
C LYS A 126 -14.59 34.85 10.46
N SER A 127 -13.68 34.40 11.33
CA SER A 127 -13.61 34.87 12.72
C SER A 127 -13.24 36.36 12.82
N LYS A 128 -12.35 36.85 11.95
CA LYS A 128 -12.04 38.28 11.83
C LYS A 128 -13.25 39.10 11.37
N GLN A 129 -14.04 38.61 10.41
CA GLN A 129 -15.24 39.30 9.95
C GLN A 129 -16.35 39.30 11.02
N THR A 130 -16.54 38.21 11.77
CA THR A 130 -17.53 38.18 12.86
C THR A 130 -17.17 39.15 13.98
N ASN A 131 -15.87 39.34 14.28
CA ASN A 131 -15.42 40.30 15.31
C ASN A 131 -15.55 41.77 14.87
N LYS A 132 -15.54 42.06 13.56
CA LYS A 132 -15.74 43.42 13.03
C LYS A 132 -17.21 43.85 12.98
N GLY A 133 -18.16 42.90 13.01
CA GLY A 133 -19.60 43.13 12.82
C GLY A 133 -20.39 43.61 14.04
N LEU A 134 -19.74 44.08 15.11
CA LEU A 134 -20.41 44.62 16.31
C LEU A 134 -21.01 46.02 16.11
N TRP A 135 -20.78 46.68 14.97
CA TRP A 135 -21.20 48.06 14.70
C TRP A 135 -22.30 48.14 13.62
N GLY A 136 -23.58 47.96 14.02
CA GLY A 136 -24.74 48.42 13.22
C GLY A 136 -25.58 47.36 12.49
N VAL A 137 -26.89 47.63 12.38
CA VAL A 137 -27.95 46.70 11.89
C VAL A 137 -27.90 46.48 10.36
N LEU A 138 -27.48 47.47 9.57
CA LEU A 138 -27.32 47.35 8.11
C LEU A 138 -26.08 46.54 7.71
N GLN A 139 -25.00 46.61 8.50
CA GLN A 139 -23.82 45.78 8.32
C GLN A 139 -24.14 44.28 8.53
N LYS A 140 -25.03 43.94 9.48
CA LYS A 140 -25.42 42.53 9.75
C LYS A 140 -25.97 41.78 8.53
N VAL A 141 -26.65 42.45 7.59
CA VAL A 141 -27.23 41.78 6.41
C VAL A 141 -26.16 41.44 5.37
N PHE A 142 -25.24 42.37 5.10
CA PHE A 142 -24.10 42.14 4.20
C PHE A 142 -23.11 41.11 4.77
N PHE A 143 -22.82 41.18 6.08
CA PHE A 143 -21.96 40.19 6.74
C PHE A 143 -22.59 38.80 6.81
N LYS A 144 -23.93 38.69 6.93
CA LYS A 144 -24.61 37.38 6.86
C LYS A 144 -24.41 36.68 5.53
N LYS A 145 -24.36 37.42 4.41
CA LYS A 145 -24.10 36.83 3.08
C LYS A 145 -22.64 36.37 2.97
N SER A 146 -21.69 37.23 3.34
CA SER A 146 -20.26 36.91 3.36
C SER A 146 -19.94 35.67 4.22
N ILE A 147 -20.51 35.59 5.43
CA ILE A 147 -20.33 34.44 6.34
C ILE A 147 -20.88 33.14 5.73
N LYS A 148 -22.04 33.21 5.05
CA LYS A 148 -22.59 32.05 4.33
C LYS A 148 -21.69 31.62 3.18
N ASP A 149 -21.09 32.56 2.45
CA ASP A 149 -20.16 32.26 1.36
C ASP A 149 -18.90 31.57 1.90
N TYR A 150 -18.35 32.02 3.04
CA TYR A 150 -17.26 31.34 3.74
C TYR A 150 -17.63 29.92 4.20
N ASP A 151 -18.85 29.72 4.72
CA ASP A 151 -19.33 28.40 5.12
C ASP A 151 -19.51 27.46 3.93
N LEU A 152 -20.01 27.97 2.80
CA LEU A 152 -20.16 27.21 1.56
C LEU A 152 -18.80 26.76 1.03
N LEU A 153 -17.83 27.68 0.91
CA LEU A 153 -16.46 27.37 0.48
C LEU A 153 -15.76 26.39 1.42
N THR A 154 -15.95 26.56 2.74
CA THR A 154 -15.36 25.64 3.73
C THR A 154 -15.93 24.24 3.60
N ASN A 155 -17.25 24.12 3.40
CA ASN A 155 -17.91 22.83 3.20
C ASN A 155 -17.48 22.16 1.88
N GLU A 156 -17.31 22.95 0.81
CA GLU A 156 -16.80 22.45 -0.47
C GLU A 156 -15.38 21.87 -0.32
N LEU A 157 -14.48 22.59 0.36
CA LEU A 157 -13.12 22.11 0.64
C LEU A 157 -13.11 20.89 1.56
N LEU A 158 -14.02 20.79 2.53
CA LEU A 158 -14.17 19.61 3.39
C LEU A 158 -14.62 18.38 2.58
N ASN A 159 -15.59 18.54 1.68
CA ASN A 159 -16.03 17.46 0.79
C ASN A 159 -14.90 17.02 -0.13
N LYS A 160 -14.20 17.97 -0.75
CA LYS A 160 -13.03 17.69 -1.60
C LYS A 160 -11.92 16.96 -0.83
N LYS A 161 -11.65 17.36 0.42
CA LYS A 161 -10.70 16.67 1.29
C LYS A 161 -11.14 15.24 1.59
N GLN A 162 -12.43 15.00 1.85
CA GLN A 162 -12.94 13.66 2.08
C GLN A 162 -12.76 12.76 0.86
N ASP A 163 -12.98 13.28 -0.34
CA ASP A 163 -12.77 12.52 -1.57
C ASP A 163 -11.29 12.27 -1.85
N LEU A 164 -10.41 13.23 -1.59
CA LEU A 164 -8.96 13.01 -1.64
C LEU A 164 -8.50 11.93 -0.65
N LYS A 165 -9.08 11.87 0.57
CA LYS A 165 -8.81 10.80 1.53
C LYS A 165 -9.25 9.42 1.01
N LYS A 166 -10.40 9.33 0.33
CA LYS A 166 -10.84 8.08 -0.31
C LYS A 166 -9.87 7.67 -1.42
N GLN A 167 -9.43 8.62 -2.25
CA GLN A 167 -8.43 8.38 -3.29
C GLN A 167 -7.09 7.93 -2.70
N LEU A 168 -6.65 8.52 -1.58
CA LEU A 168 -5.42 8.12 -0.88
C LEU A 168 -5.51 6.68 -0.37
N ALA A 169 -6.60 6.31 0.29
CA ALA A 169 -6.81 4.95 0.77
C ALA A 169 -6.82 3.93 -0.38
N PHE A 170 -7.42 4.31 -1.51
CA PHE A 170 -7.44 3.49 -2.71
C PHE A 170 -6.04 3.35 -3.34
N ALA A 171 -5.29 4.45 -3.46
CA ALA A 171 -3.92 4.45 -3.97
C ALA A 171 -2.98 3.60 -3.09
N ALA A 172 -3.13 3.68 -1.76
CA ALA A 172 -2.40 2.86 -0.81
C ALA A 172 -2.68 1.36 -1.01
N LYS A 173 -3.96 0.99 -1.20
CA LYS A 173 -4.36 -0.39 -1.50
C LYS A 173 -3.76 -0.90 -2.81
N LEU A 174 -3.74 -0.07 -3.86
CA LEU A 174 -3.10 -0.40 -5.14
C LEU A 174 -1.59 -0.59 -4.99
N SER A 175 -0.93 0.29 -4.23
CA SER A 175 0.49 0.18 -3.91
C SER A 175 0.80 -1.13 -3.20
N GLN A 176 -0.03 -1.52 -2.24
CA GLN A 176 0.10 -2.77 -1.50
C GLN A 176 -0.07 -4.00 -2.42
N ILE A 177 -1.06 -3.99 -3.31
CA ILE A 177 -1.23 -5.06 -4.33
C ILE A 177 0.00 -5.17 -5.23
N GLY A 178 0.52 -4.02 -5.69
CA GLY A 178 1.73 -3.97 -6.52
C GLY A 178 2.96 -4.49 -5.80
N GLU A 179 3.09 -4.20 -4.50
CA GLU A 179 4.17 -4.74 -3.67
C GLU A 179 4.08 -6.26 -3.54
N TYR A 180 2.91 -6.79 -3.16
CA TYR A 180 2.70 -8.24 -3.05
C TYR A 180 3.01 -8.96 -4.36
N ALA A 181 2.58 -8.42 -5.50
CA ALA A 181 2.87 -8.98 -6.81
C ALA A 181 4.38 -9.01 -7.10
N LYS A 182 5.12 -7.95 -6.75
CA LYS A 182 6.58 -7.90 -6.91
C LYS A 182 7.28 -8.96 -6.05
N VAL A 183 6.91 -9.08 -4.78
CA VAL A 183 7.51 -10.07 -3.87
C VAL A 183 7.25 -11.49 -4.36
N LEU A 184 6.00 -11.83 -4.73
CA LEU A 184 5.67 -13.15 -5.26
C LEU A 184 6.37 -13.45 -6.60
N SER A 185 6.54 -12.44 -7.46
CA SER A 185 7.29 -12.59 -8.71
C SER A 185 8.76 -12.91 -8.44
N LEU A 186 9.37 -12.23 -7.47
CA LEU A 186 10.75 -12.48 -7.06
C LEU A 186 10.91 -13.87 -6.45
N VAL A 187 9.96 -14.32 -5.62
CA VAL A 187 9.94 -15.69 -5.08
C VAL A 187 9.93 -16.72 -6.22
N LEU A 188 9.04 -16.57 -7.21
CA LEU A 188 9.02 -17.47 -8.37
C LEU A 188 10.33 -17.42 -9.14
N GLU A 189 10.89 -16.23 -9.36
CA GLU A 189 12.12 -16.09 -10.12
C GLU A 189 13.29 -16.79 -9.42
N ILE A 190 13.44 -16.64 -8.10
CA ILE A 190 14.49 -17.29 -7.33
C ILE A 190 14.31 -18.82 -7.35
N CYS A 191 13.09 -19.31 -7.16
CA CYS A 191 12.81 -20.75 -7.17
C CYS A 191 13.04 -21.39 -8.56
N LEU A 192 12.65 -20.71 -9.64
CA LEU A 192 12.78 -21.24 -11.00
C LEU A 192 14.18 -21.06 -11.59
N TYR A 193 14.89 -19.99 -11.20
CA TYR A 193 16.20 -19.63 -11.75
C TYR A 193 17.25 -19.38 -10.65
N PRO A 194 17.50 -20.34 -9.74
CA PRO A 194 18.39 -20.15 -8.59
C PRO A 194 19.83 -19.79 -9.00
N ALA A 195 20.27 -20.23 -10.18
CA ALA A 195 21.60 -19.91 -10.72
C ALA A 195 21.86 -18.40 -10.88
N ARG A 196 20.82 -17.59 -11.12
CA ARG A 196 20.94 -16.11 -11.20
C ARG A 196 21.31 -15.47 -9.87
N TYR A 197 21.07 -16.17 -8.78
CA TYR A 197 21.27 -15.69 -7.41
C TYR A 197 22.44 -16.39 -6.71
N ALA A 198 23.24 -17.16 -7.44
CA ALA A 198 24.40 -17.86 -6.88
C ALA A 198 25.42 -16.89 -6.23
N TRP A 199 25.46 -15.63 -6.65
CA TRP A 199 26.30 -14.58 -6.07
C TRP A 199 25.94 -14.24 -4.62
N VAL A 200 24.74 -14.57 -4.15
CA VAL A 200 24.31 -14.33 -2.75
C VAL A 200 25.05 -15.24 -1.76
N ILE A 201 25.65 -16.34 -2.24
CA ILE A 201 26.43 -17.30 -1.43
C ILE A 201 27.95 -17.01 -1.51
N ALA A 202 28.40 -16.19 -2.47
CA ALA A 202 29.81 -15.87 -2.69
C ALA A 202 30.31 -14.78 -1.73
#